data_AF-A0A7X7U1N2-F1
#
_entry.id   AF-A0A7X7U1N2-F1
#
_cell.length_a   1.000
_cell.length_b   1.000
_cell.length_c   1.000
_cell.angle_alpha   90.00
_cell.angle_beta   90.00
_cell.angle_gamma   90.00
#
_symmetry.space_group_name_H-M   'P 1'
#
loop_
_entity.id
_entity.type
_entity.pdbx_description
1 polymer ?
#
loop_
_entity_poly.entity_id
_entity_poly.type
_entity_poly.pdbx_seq_one_letter_code
_entity_poly.pdbx_strand_id
1 'polypeptide(L)'
;MAELSKVYDPKAVEEQINKLWQSGSYFHAEPSRHGQKRPPFTIVIPPPNVTAALHLGHALNNTLQDVLVRFRRMQQRETLWMPGTDHAGIATQTVVEKRILSEEGKRRTDFARDEFVKRIQAWKDEYEATILGQLKAMGCSCDWERTRFTMDDVCAKAVRATFFKLFQDGLIYRGKRLVNWDPATQTVLADDEVEHETVQGHFWYLKYPLVEPVTIDGKRIEHVTVATTRPETMLGDTAVAMNPSDPRASHLVGKQIRLPIVGRIIPIIADEHVVLPNPESEDEKAKFSTGFLKVTPAHDPDDWAIGQRHSLPVINIMAPDGSISDKYGWQDATEPEARNLLGMDRFEAREAVVEWFRQENLLEDVRDYAHEVGHSYRSHVPIEPYLSDQWYVAVKKPIEHLAEKFGSGTIQGTDVPVNSLAGLALKPLLDGRLRFIPERYAKTYQTWLENLRDWPISRQLWWGHRIPVWSKPGQRGGANLPAGVHVVPGNTDDGPVVFA
;
A
#
# COMPACT_ATOMS: atom_id res chain seq x y z
N MET A 1 39.02 -6.95 51.04
CA MET A 1 37.91 -7.11 50.09
C MET A 1 36.76 -6.24 50.60
N ALA A 2 36.16 -5.41 49.75
CA ALA A 2 34.98 -4.65 50.17
C ALA A 2 33.85 -5.63 50.53
N GLU A 3 33.19 -5.45 51.67
CA GLU A 3 32.01 -6.22 52.04
C GLU A 3 30.88 -5.92 51.04
N LEU A 4 30.28 -6.97 50.46
CA LEU A 4 29.13 -6.82 49.57
C LEU A 4 27.89 -6.42 50.38
N SER A 5 27.15 -5.42 49.90
CA SER A 5 25.86 -5.02 50.48
C SER A 5 24.91 -6.22 50.55
N LYS A 6 24.14 -6.33 51.65
CA LYS A 6 23.07 -7.33 51.79
C LYS A 6 21.85 -7.02 50.93
N VAL A 7 21.72 -5.78 50.46
CA VAL A 7 20.61 -5.32 49.60
C VAL A 7 21.16 -5.05 48.20
N TYR A 8 20.55 -5.69 47.20
CA TYR A 8 20.85 -5.45 45.79
C TYR A 8 20.24 -4.11 45.35
N ASP A 9 21.10 -3.19 44.91
CA ASP A 9 20.69 -1.95 44.26
C ASP A 9 20.93 -2.07 42.74
N PRO A 10 19.89 -2.36 41.94
CA PRO A 10 20.04 -2.51 40.49
C PRO A 10 20.56 -1.24 39.84
N LYS A 11 20.15 -0.05 40.32
CA LYS A 11 20.53 1.21 39.68
C LYS A 11 22.04 1.43 39.74
N ALA A 12 22.65 1.24 40.92
CA ALA A 12 24.09 1.39 41.08
C ALA A 12 24.88 0.36 40.25
N VAL A 13 24.41 -0.91 40.24
CA VAL A 13 25.09 -1.99 39.50
C VAL A 13 24.96 -1.80 37.99
N GLU A 14 23.77 -1.53 37.48
CA GLU A 14 23.50 -1.35 36.05
C GLU A 14 24.26 -0.14 35.49
N GLU A 15 24.31 0.99 36.21
CA GLU A 15 25.09 2.15 35.78
C GLU A 15 26.59 1.84 35.67
N GLN A 16 27.15 1.12 36.65
CA GLN A 16 28.55 0.72 36.64
C GLN A 16 28.86 -0.26 35.49
N ILE A 17 28.02 -1.27 35.30
CA ILE A 17 28.20 -2.29 34.25
C ILE A 17 28.01 -1.69 32.86
N ASN A 18 27.02 -0.80 32.67
CA ASN A 18 26.82 -0.12 31.38
C ASN A 18 28.03 0.74 31.01
N LYS A 19 28.63 1.47 31.97
CA LYS A 19 29.88 2.21 31.72
C LYS A 19 31.03 1.29 31.31
N LEU A 20 31.14 0.12 31.95
CA LEU A 20 32.14 -0.89 31.59
C LEU A 20 31.90 -1.41 30.17
N TRP A 21 30.67 -1.80 29.82
CA TRP A 21 30.36 -2.31 28.49
C TRP A 21 30.52 -1.26 27.39
N GLN A 22 30.33 0.02 27.69
CA GLN A 22 30.54 1.10 26.72
C GLN A 22 32.01 1.45 26.53
N SER A 23 32.86 1.26 27.56
CA SER A 23 34.28 1.56 27.48
C SER A 23 35.12 0.47 26.81
N GLY A 24 34.60 -0.76 26.74
CA GLY A 24 35.24 -1.84 25.99
C GLY A 24 34.37 -2.31 24.84
N SER A 25 34.97 -2.58 23.67
CA SER A 25 34.30 -3.18 22.51
C SER A 25 33.97 -4.68 22.72
N TYR A 26 33.36 -5.02 23.87
CA TYR A 26 33.09 -6.40 24.30
C TYR A 26 32.09 -7.12 23.38
N PHE A 27 31.21 -6.36 22.72
CA PHE A 27 30.15 -6.88 21.86
C PHE A 27 30.42 -6.72 20.36
N HIS A 28 31.56 -6.13 20.00
CA HIS A 28 31.94 -5.96 18.60
C HIS A 28 32.20 -7.33 17.95
N ALA A 29 31.58 -7.55 16.79
CA ALA A 29 31.72 -8.79 16.05
C ALA A 29 32.90 -8.71 15.07
N GLU A 30 33.82 -9.68 15.18
CA GLU A 30 35.03 -9.79 14.36
C GLU A 30 35.04 -11.14 13.62
N PRO A 31 34.82 -11.16 12.29
CA PRO A 31 34.76 -12.40 11.50
C PRO A 31 36.02 -13.29 11.56
N SER A 32 37.15 -12.76 12.02
CA SER A 32 38.43 -13.48 12.12
C SER A 32 39.19 -13.15 13.39
N ARG A 33 38.47 -12.97 14.51
CA ARG A 33 39.07 -12.69 15.80
C ARG A 33 40.14 -13.74 16.14
N HIS A 34 41.38 -13.28 16.35
CA HIS A 34 42.54 -14.14 16.65
C HIS A 34 42.84 -15.25 15.60
N GLY A 35 42.47 -15.04 14.33
CA GLY A 35 42.73 -16.03 13.27
C GLY A 35 41.90 -17.31 13.37
N GLN A 36 40.94 -17.38 14.30
CA GLN A 36 40.04 -18.52 14.47
C GLN A 36 38.67 -18.21 13.87
N LYS A 37 38.21 -19.04 12.93
CA LYS A 37 36.83 -18.97 12.42
C LYS A 37 35.89 -19.64 13.41
N ARG A 38 35.24 -18.84 14.24
CA ARG A 38 34.12 -19.29 15.10
C ARG A 38 32.84 -19.40 14.26
N PRO A 39 31.93 -20.34 14.57
CA PRO A 39 30.64 -20.42 13.88
C PRO A 39 29.83 -19.12 14.08
N PRO A 40 29.32 -18.48 13.03
CA PRO A 40 28.61 -17.21 13.15
C PRO A 40 27.17 -17.39 13.66
N PHE A 41 26.71 -16.47 14.49
CA PHE A 41 25.31 -16.28 14.87
C PHE A 41 24.94 -14.82 14.65
N THR A 42 23.94 -14.53 13.84
CA THR A 42 23.58 -13.16 13.52
C THR A 42 22.10 -12.91 13.78
N ILE A 43 21.81 -11.79 14.43
CA ILE A 43 20.47 -11.21 14.55
C ILE A 43 20.57 -9.76 14.06
N VAL A 44 19.62 -9.36 13.22
CA VAL A 44 19.41 -7.95 12.88
C VAL A 44 18.28 -7.46 13.77
N ILE A 45 18.51 -6.38 14.54
CA ILE A 45 17.41 -5.78 15.30
C ILE A 45 16.35 -5.33 14.29
N PRO A 46 15.05 -5.59 14.50
CA PRO A 46 14.01 -4.88 13.79
C PRO A 46 14.18 -3.39 14.11
N PRO A 47 14.62 -2.57 13.14
CA PRO A 47 15.05 -1.21 13.43
C PRO A 47 13.86 -0.40 13.95
N PRO A 48 13.91 0.16 15.17
CA PRO A 48 12.79 0.95 15.69
C PRO A 48 12.58 2.21 14.85
N ASN A 49 11.32 2.57 14.63
CA ASN A 49 10.95 3.79 13.90
C ASN A 49 11.34 5.03 14.71
N VAL A 50 11.90 6.04 14.04
CA VAL A 50 12.26 7.35 14.65
C VAL A 50 11.03 8.27 14.83
N THR A 51 9.97 7.73 15.41
CA THR A 51 8.68 8.41 15.61
C THR A 51 8.36 8.66 17.08
N ALA A 52 8.83 7.80 17.98
CA ALA A 52 8.57 7.87 19.41
C ALA A 52 9.66 7.16 20.21
N ALA A 53 9.66 7.36 21.54
CA ALA A 53 10.50 6.58 22.44
C ALA A 53 10.04 5.11 22.51
N LEU A 54 10.94 4.21 22.93
CA LEU A 54 10.64 2.79 23.05
C LEU A 54 9.62 2.52 24.18
N HIS A 55 8.60 1.72 23.85
CA HIS A 55 7.62 1.16 24.79
C HIS A 55 7.91 -0.32 25.17
N LEU A 56 7.11 -0.90 26.07
CA LEU A 56 7.32 -2.25 26.64
C LEU A 56 7.38 -3.37 25.60
N GLY A 57 6.63 -3.27 24.50
CA GLY A 57 6.76 -4.18 23.36
C GLY A 57 8.18 -4.26 22.77
N HIS A 58 8.90 -3.14 22.69
CA HIS A 58 10.30 -3.12 22.29
C HIS A 58 11.19 -3.77 23.34
N ALA A 59 10.92 -3.55 24.63
CA ALA A 59 11.68 -4.19 25.69
C ALA A 59 11.56 -5.72 25.61
N LEU A 60 10.34 -6.25 25.41
CA LEU A 60 10.11 -7.68 25.21
C LEU A 60 10.89 -8.23 24.01
N ASN A 61 10.75 -7.58 22.85
CA ASN A 61 11.41 -8.01 21.62
C ASN A 61 12.95 -8.04 21.77
N ASN A 62 13.54 -6.98 22.31
CA ASN A 62 14.99 -6.87 22.47
C ASN A 62 15.53 -7.79 23.56
N THR A 63 14.80 -8.01 24.65
CA THR A 63 15.20 -8.96 25.69
C THR A 63 15.32 -10.38 25.13
N LEU A 64 14.35 -10.81 24.32
CA LEU A 64 14.38 -12.14 23.69
C LEU A 64 15.59 -12.30 22.76
N GLN A 65 15.89 -11.28 21.95
CA GLN A 65 17.06 -11.27 21.07
C GLN A 65 18.37 -11.29 21.88
N ASP A 66 18.49 -10.46 22.91
CA ASP A 66 19.69 -10.36 23.75
C ASP A 66 20.00 -11.69 24.46
N VAL A 67 18.97 -12.35 25.01
CA VAL A 67 19.12 -13.68 25.63
C VAL A 67 19.71 -14.68 24.64
N LEU A 68 19.20 -14.72 23.41
CA LEU A 68 19.72 -15.61 22.36
C LEU A 68 21.16 -15.26 21.98
N VAL A 69 21.46 -13.97 21.79
CA VAL A 69 22.79 -13.49 21.43
C VAL A 69 23.81 -13.83 22.51
N ARG A 70 23.49 -13.55 23.78
CA ARG A 70 24.35 -13.87 24.93
C ARG A 70 24.55 -15.36 25.07
N PHE A 71 23.49 -16.16 24.99
CA PHE A 71 23.58 -17.62 25.06
C PHE A 71 24.50 -18.19 23.97
N ARG A 72 24.35 -17.73 22.72
CA ARG A 72 25.21 -18.18 21.60
C ARG A 72 26.64 -17.69 21.74
N ARG A 73 26.86 -16.48 22.25
CA ARG A 73 28.20 -15.94 22.55
C ARG A 73 28.91 -16.79 23.61
N MET A 74 28.20 -17.20 24.66
CA MET A 74 28.73 -18.11 25.69
C MET A 74 29.06 -19.50 25.14
N GLN A 75 28.40 -19.93 24.07
CA GLN A 75 28.73 -21.15 23.30
C GLN A 75 29.91 -20.98 22.32
N GLN A 76 30.73 -19.93 22.49
CA GLN A 76 31.90 -19.64 21.65
C GLN A 76 31.56 -19.41 20.16
N ARG A 77 30.33 -18.98 19.86
CA ARG A 77 29.95 -18.53 18.52
C ARG A 77 30.32 -17.06 18.34
N GLU A 78 30.66 -16.68 17.11
CA GLU A 78 30.86 -15.26 16.78
C GLU A 78 29.49 -14.62 16.61
N THR A 79 29.11 -13.73 17.53
CA THR A 79 27.75 -13.18 17.53
C THR A 79 27.74 -11.75 17.02
N LEU A 80 26.97 -11.50 15.95
CA LEU A 80 26.64 -10.17 15.46
C LEU A 80 25.18 -9.89 15.79
N TRP A 81 24.94 -8.98 16.73
CA TRP A 81 23.63 -8.39 16.91
C TRP A 81 23.69 -6.94 16.43
N MET A 82 23.17 -6.70 15.23
CA MET A 82 23.33 -5.44 14.53
C MET A 82 22.24 -4.45 14.94
N PRO A 83 22.58 -3.31 15.59
CA PRO A 83 21.61 -2.29 15.94
C PRO A 83 21.34 -1.35 14.77
N GLY A 84 20.18 -0.69 14.80
CA GLY A 84 19.84 0.35 13.85
C GLY A 84 18.47 0.96 14.08
N THR A 85 18.18 2.03 13.37
CA THR A 85 16.90 2.76 13.42
C THR A 85 16.32 2.93 12.02
N ASP A 86 15.00 3.03 11.95
CA ASP A 86 14.29 3.23 10.68
C ASP A 86 13.73 4.65 10.57
N HIS A 87 14.01 5.30 9.45
CA HIS A 87 13.47 6.60 9.05
C HIS A 87 11.94 6.66 8.97
N ALA A 88 11.28 5.50 8.83
CA ALA A 88 9.83 5.31 8.86
C ALA A 88 9.01 6.18 7.87
N GLY A 89 9.66 6.80 6.89
CA GLY A 89 9.08 7.62 5.82
C GLY A 89 7.92 8.51 6.29
N ILE A 90 6.72 8.15 5.86
CA ILE A 90 5.46 8.82 6.18
C ILE A 90 5.16 8.92 7.68
N ALA A 91 5.62 8.00 8.54
CA ALA A 91 5.28 8.03 9.97
C ALA A 91 6.00 9.21 10.64
N THR A 92 7.31 9.31 10.40
CA THR A 92 8.11 10.41 10.89
C THR A 92 7.66 11.72 10.28
N GLN A 93 7.35 11.75 8.99
CA GLN A 93 6.83 12.95 8.35
C GLN A 93 5.51 13.42 9.01
N THR A 94 4.51 12.54 9.17
CA THR A 94 3.22 12.89 9.80
C THR A 94 3.37 13.34 11.25
N VAL A 95 4.24 12.72 12.04
CA VAL A 95 4.47 13.14 13.43
C VAL A 95 5.09 14.54 13.49
N VAL A 96 6.06 14.82 12.62
CA VAL A 96 6.68 16.14 12.51
C VAL A 96 5.67 17.19 12.01
N GLU A 97 4.83 16.85 11.02
CA GLU A 97 3.75 17.74 10.54
C GLU A 97 2.75 18.07 11.65
N LYS A 98 2.27 17.07 12.40
CA LYS A 98 1.34 17.27 13.53
C LYS A 98 1.95 18.17 14.60
N ARG A 99 3.23 17.98 14.92
CA ARG A 99 3.94 18.81 15.90
C ARG A 99 4.08 20.26 15.43
N ILE A 100 4.54 20.48 14.20
CA ILE A 100 4.68 21.82 13.62
C ILE A 100 3.32 22.53 13.56
N LEU A 101 2.26 21.81 13.21
CA LEU A 101 0.92 22.36 13.22
C LEU A 101 0.50 22.79 14.63
N SER A 102 0.79 21.98 15.66
CA SER A 102 0.43 22.29 17.04
C SER A 102 1.27 23.41 17.68
N GLU A 103 2.57 23.49 17.36
CA GLU A 103 3.51 24.43 17.97
C GLU A 103 3.59 25.76 17.21
N GLU A 104 3.48 25.72 15.87
CA GLU A 104 3.67 26.89 15.01
C GLU A 104 2.42 27.28 14.21
N GLY A 105 1.37 26.46 14.18
CA GLY A 105 0.18 26.70 13.36
C GLY A 105 0.43 26.59 11.85
N LYS A 106 1.57 26.02 11.45
CA LYS A 106 1.99 25.90 10.04
C LYS A 106 1.81 24.49 9.50
N ARG A 107 1.63 24.39 8.19
CA ARG A 107 1.53 23.14 7.42
C ARG A 107 2.82 22.89 6.65
N ARG A 108 3.04 21.64 6.21
CA ARG A 108 4.17 21.26 5.33
C ARG A 108 4.31 22.21 4.13
N THR A 109 3.19 22.60 3.53
CA THR A 109 3.12 23.46 2.34
C THR A 109 3.61 24.89 2.58
N ASP A 110 3.73 25.30 3.84
CA ASP A 110 4.23 26.64 4.19
C ASP A 110 5.77 26.71 4.18
N PHE A 111 6.44 25.58 3.94
CA PHE A 111 7.89 25.45 3.91
C PHE A 111 8.43 25.08 2.53
N ALA A 112 9.65 25.53 2.24
CA ALA A 112 10.43 24.92 1.18
C ALA A 112 10.82 23.49 1.57
N ARG A 113 10.91 22.59 0.58
CA ARG A 113 11.21 21.16 0.82
C ARG A 113 12.48 20.95 1.65
N ASP A 114 13.57 21.64 1.30
CA ASP A 114 14.86 21.47 1.98
C ASP A 114 14.82 21.97 3.43
N GLU A 115 14.05 23.02 3.71
CA GLU A 115 13.84 23.51 5.07
C GLU A 115 13.08 22.46 5.90
N PHE A 116 11.99 21.94 5.36
CA PHE A 116 11.17 20.95 6.03
C PHE A 116 11.95 19.65 6.29
N VAL A 117 12.72 19.17 5.31
CA VAL A 117 13.57 17.97 5.46
C VAL A 117 14.62 18.15 6.56
N LYS A 118 15.20 19.35 6.73
CA LYS A 118 16.13 19.63 7.84
C LYS A 118 15.44 19.52 9.21
N ARG A 119 14.19 19.95 9.33
CA ARG A 119 13.41 19.80 10.58
C ARG A 119 13.18 18.34 10.91
N ILE A 120 12.84 17.53 9.90
CA ILE A 120 12.70 16.08 10.08
C ILE A 120 14.03 15.43 10.49
N GLN A 121 15.15 15.87 9.90
CA GLN A 121 16.48 15.37 10.27
C GLN A 121 16.81 15.66 11.74
N ALA A 122 16.56 16.89 12.21
CA ALA A 122 16.79 17.26 13.61
C ALA A 122 15.94 16.41 14.58
N TRP A 123 14.66 16.18 14.24
CA TRP A 123 13.79 15.28 14.98
C TRP A 123 14.35 13.85 15.01
N LYS A 124 14.76 13.32 13.86
CA LYS A 124 15.37 11.98 13.77
C LYS A 124 16.56 11.87 14.71
N ASP A 125 17.46 12.86 14.72
CA ASP A 125 18.71 12.79 15.51
C ASP A 125 18.43 12.77 17.02
N GLU A 126 17.45 13.54 17.49
CA GLU A 126 16.98 13.53 18.89
C GLU A 126 16.39 12.16 19.28
N TYR A 127 15.49 11.62 18.45
CA TYR A 127 14.81 10.36 18.75
C TYR A 127 15.72 9.14 18.61
N GLU A 128 16.62 9.13 17.63
CA GLU A 128 17.63 8.09 17.50
C GLU A 128 18.53 8.04 18.74
N ALA A 129 19.00 9.20 19.23
CA ALA A 129 19.79 9.26 20.45
C ALA A 129 19.03 8.69 21.66
N THR A 130 17.72 9.00 21.76
CA THR A 130 16.84 8.47 22.81
C THR A 130 16.68 6.95 22.70
N ILE A 131 16.35 6.44 21.52
CA ILE A 131 16.14 5.00 21.25
C ILE A 131 17.43 4.22 21.57
N LEU A 132 18.58 4.66 21.06
CA LEU A 132 19.86 4.00 21.31
C LEU A 132 20.25 4.07 22.80
N GLY A 133 19.94 5.19 23.46
CA GLY A 133 20.12 5.35 24.91
C GLY A 133 19.29 4.34 25.71
N GLN A 134 18.02 4.16 25.34
CA GLN A 134 17.12 3.19 25.98
C GLN A 134 17.58 1.74 25.75
N LEU A 135 18.00 1.36 24.53
CA LEU A 135 18.53 0.03 24.27
C LEU A 135 19.80 -0.26 25.09
N LYS A 136 20.70 0.73 25.22
CA LYS A 136 21.89 0.62 26.07
C LYS A 136 21.53 0.52 27.55
N ALA A 137 20.57 1.31 28.02
CA ALA A 137 20.12 1.27 29.41
C ALA A 137 19.49 -0.09 29.77
N MET A 138 18.76 -0.71 28.83
CA MET A 138 18.25 -2.08 28.98
C MET A 138 19.33 -3.16 28.95
N GLY A 139 20.59 -2.80 28.70
CA GLY A 139 21.71 -3.73 28.66
C GLY A 139 21.81 -4.55 27.37
N CYS A 140 21.26 -4.06 26.25
CA CYS A 140 21.35 -4.78 24.97
C CYS A 140 22.83 -4.97 24.55
N SER A 141 23.25 -6.21 24.30
CA SER A 141 24.63 -6.53 23.92
C SER A 141 24.91 -6.44 22.41
N CYS A 142 24.47 -5.33 21.81
CA CYS A 142 24.58 -5.04 20.38
C CYS A 142 26.01 -4.64 19.97
N ASP A 143 26.31 -4.82 18.68
CA ASP A 143 27.50 -4.27 18.04
C ASP A 143 27.28 -2.79 17.68
N TRP A 144 27.46 -1.90 18.65
CA TRP A 144 27.20 -0.46 18.52
C TRP A 144 28.05 0.23 17.45
N GLU A 145 29.23 -0.29 17.12
CA GLU A 145 30.10 0.25 16.07
C GLU A 145 29.51 0.04 14.67
N ARG A 146 28.61 -0.93 14.52
CA ARG A 146 27.91 -1.24 13.26
C ARG A 146 26.51 -0.66 13.18
N THR A 147 26.16 0.28 14.06
CA THR A 147 24.84 0.94 14.03
C THR A 147 24.54 1.50 12.64
N ARG A 148 23.33 1.23 12.14
CA ARG A 148 22.85 1.74 10.84
C ARG A 148 21.59 2.55 10.99
N PHE A 149 21.43 3.50 10.08
CA PHE A 149 20.18 4.20 9.86
C PHE A 149 19.73 3.93 8.43
N THR A 150 18.44 3.69 8.21
CA THR A 150 17.96 3.27 6.88
C THR A 150 18.26 4.28 5.77
N MET A 151 18.41 5.57 6.08
CA MET A 151 18.85 6.60 5.12
C MET A 151 20.32 7.01 5.23
N ASP A 152 21.17 6.27 5.95
CA ASP A 152 22.61 6.52 5.93
C ASP A 152 23.24 6.23 4.55
N ASP A 153 24.47 6.68 4.34
CA ASP A 153 25.15 6.54 3.04
C ASP A 153 25.30 5.09 2.57
N VAL A 154 25.45 4.13 3.49
CA VAL A 154 25.64 2.72 3.16
C VAL A 154 24.31 2.11 2.74
N CYS A 155 23.27 2.32 3.54
CA CYS A 155 21.91 1.87 3.26
C CYS A 155 21.36 2.52 1.98
N ALA A 156 21.55 3.83 1.80
CA ALA A 156 21.12 4.53 0.59
C ALA A 156 21.85 4.05 -0.68
N LYS A 157 23.11 3.62 -0.58
CA LYS A 157 23.81 2.95 -1.70
C LYS A 157 23.22 1.56 -1.97
N ALA A 158 22.93 0.79 -0.92
CA ALA A 158 22.31 -0.53 -1.07
C ALA A 158 20.93 -0.43 -1.74
N VAL A 159 20.08 0.51 -1.31
CA VAL A 159 18.75 0.75 -1.92
C VAL A 159 18.89 1.10 -3.41
N ARG A 160 19.81 2.01 -3.76
CA ARG A 160 20.04 2.39 -5.17
C ARG A 160 20.55 1.21 -6.01
N ALA A 161 21.47 0.41 -5.48
CA ALA A 161 21.99 -0.77 -6.17
C ALA A 161 20.89 -1.82 -6.38
N THR A 162 20.08 -2.09 -5.36
CA THR A 162 18.92 -2.99 -5.45
C THR A 162 17.92 -2.48 -6.46
N PHE A 163 17.56 -1.19 -6.41
CA PHE A 163 16.66 -0.58 -7.38
C PHE A 163 17.18 -0.76 -8.81
N PHE A 164 18.44 -0.42 -9.07
CA PHE A 164 19.05 -0.55 -10.38
C PHE A 164 19.03 -2.01 -10.87
N LYS A 165 19.34 -2.98 -10.01
CA LYS A 165 19.32 -4.40 -10.37
C LYS A 165 17.92 -4.87 -10.76
N LEU A 166 16.91 -4.55 -9.94
CA LEU A 166 15.52 -4.91 -10.22
C LEU A 166 14.98 -4.20 -11.47
N PHE A 167 15.40 -2.96 -11.71
CA PHE A 167 15.06 -2.19 -12.90
C PHE A 167 15.70 -2.79 -14.16
N GLN A 168 16.98 -3.14 -14.09
CA GLN A 168 17.71 -3.84 -15.16
C GLN A 168 17.08 -5.20 -15.49
N ASP A 169 16.61 -5.94 -14.48
CA ASP A 169 15.93 -7.22 -14.64
C ASP A 169 14.47 -7.05 -15.16
N GLY A 170 14.04 -5.83 -15.43
CA GLY A 170 12.70 -5.51 -15.94
C GLY A 170 11.57 -5.81 -14.95
N LEU A 171 11.90 -5.90 -13.64
CA LEU A 171 10.92 -6.12 -12.58
C LEU A 171 10.29 -4.81 -12.11
N ILE A 172 11.00 -3.69 -12.26
CA ILE A 172 10.45 -2.37 -11.95
C ILE A 172 9.81 -1.78 -13.20
N TYR A 173 8.55 -1.38 -13.10
CA TYR A 173 7.82 -0.73 -14.18
C TYR A 173 6.95 0.40 -13.64
N ARG A 174 6.61 1.35 -14.52
CA ARG A 174 5.65 2.40 -14.23
C ARG A 174 4.31 2.04 -14.86
N GLY A 175 3.24 2.16 -14.10
CA GLY A 175 1.90 1.88 -14.60
C GLY A 175 0.84 2.68 -13.87
N LYS A 176 -0.31 2.84 -14.52
CA LYS A 176 -1.50 3.41 -13.92
C LYS A 176 -2.33 2.27 -13.34
N ARG A 177 -2.49 2.22 -12.03
CA ARG A 177 -3.38 1.27 -11.35
C ARG A 177 -4.17 1.99 -10.27
N LEU A 178 -5.25 1.35 -9.86
CA LEU A 178 -5.87 1.66 -8.59
C LEU A 178 -4.90 1.35 -7.46
N VAL A 179 -4.73 2.34 -6.59
CA VAL A 179 -3.94 2.24 -5.37
C VAL A 179 -4.78 2.64 -4.18
N ASN A 180 -4.46 2.09 -3.02
CA ASN A 180 -5.02 2.57 -1.76
C ASN A 180 -4.44 3.97 -1.53
N TRP A 181 -5.28 4.99 -1.62
CA TRP A 181 -4.87 6.39 -1.48
C TRP A 181 -5.40 6.96 -0.19
N ASP A 182 -4.56 7.66 0.55
CA ASP A 182 -4.96 8.42 1.72
C ASP A 182 -5.22 9.88 1.30
N PRO A 183 -6.49 10.33 1.24
CA PRO A 183 -6.81 11.70 0.80
C PRO A 183 -6.29 12.78 1.75
N ALA A 184 -6.11 12.44 3.03
CA ALA A 184 -5.65 13.39 4.03
C ALA A 184 -4.12 13.61 3.94
N THR A 185 -3.35 12.54 3.78
CA THR A 185 -1.88 12.63 3.65
C THR A 185 -1.39 12.72 2.20
N GLN A 186 -2.30 12.55 1.22
CA GLN A 186 -2.09 12.61 -0.23
C GLN A 186 -0.95 11.70 -0.68
N THR A 187 -1.04 10.43 -0.31
CA THR A 187 -0.04 9.41 -0.64
C THR A 187 -0.66 8.03 -0.78
N VAL A 188 0.04 7.19 -1.54
CA VAL A 188 -0.26 5.77 -1.66
C VAL A 188 0.06 5.02 -0.36
N LEU A 189 -0.81 4.07 -0.03
CA LEU A 189 -0.66 3.06 1.01
C LEU A 189 -0.50 1.68 0.35
N ALA A 190 0.32 0.82 0.96
CA ALA A 190 0.32 -0.61 0.64
C ALA A 190 -0.86 -1.32 1.34
N ASP A 191 -1.18 -2.54 0.90
CA ASP A 191 -2.31 -3.31 1.46
C ASP A 191 -2.15 -3.59 2.97
N ASP A 192 -0.90 -3.72 3.45
CA ASP A 192 -0.56 -3.90 4.87
C ASP A 192 -0.65 -2.60 5.70
N GLU A 193 -0.85 -1.45 5.05
CA GLU A 193 -1.03 -0.15 5.68
C GLU A 193 -2.52 0.25 5.80
N VAL A 194 -3.44 -0.65 5.44
CA VAL A 194 -4.88 -0.45 5.47
C VAL A 194 -5.51 -1.30 6.57
N GLU A 195 -6.25 -0.66 7.47
CA GLU A 195 -7.01 -1.32 8.53
C GLU A 195 -8.51 -1.28 8.18
N HIS A 196 -9.20 -2.41 8.30
CA HIS A 196 -10.62 -2.49 7.96
C HIS A 196 -11.47 -2.26 9.21
N GLU A 197 -12.42 -1.33 9.09
CA GLU A 197 -13.40 -1.02 10.14
C GLU A 197 -14.82 -1.26 9.60
N THR A 198 -15.69 -1.86 10.42
CA THR A 198 -17.10 -2.01 10.07
C THR A 198 -17.83 -0.68 10.27
N VAL A 199 -18.36 -0.12 9.19
CA VAL A 199 -19.07 1.16 9.19
C VAL A 199 -20.54 0.92 8.87
N GLN A 200 -21.43 1.58 9.62
CA GLN A 200 -22.86 1.64 9.31
C GLN A 200 -23.08 2.61 8.16
N GLY A 201 -23.69 2.14 7.08
CA GLY A 201 -24.05 2.96 5.93
C GLY A 201 -25.36 2.50 5.32
N HIS A 202 -25.55 2.85 4.05
CA HIS A 202 -26.73 2.47 3.30
C HIS A 202 -26.36 1.84 1.96
N PHE A 203 -27.32 1.09 1.41
CA PHE A 203 -27.34 0.63 0.05
C PHE A 203 -28.43 1.41 -0.68
N TRP A 204 -28.03 2.18 -1.70
CA TRP A 204 -28.93 3.02 -2.49
C TRP A 204 -29.28 2.32 -3.80
N TYR A 205 -30.56 2.27 -4.13
CA TYR A 205 -31.09 1.70 -5.36
C TYR A 205 -31.44 2.82 -6.33
N LEU A 206 -30.61 3.00 -7.35
CA LEU A 206 -30.65 4.14 -8.27
C LEU A 206 -31.15 3.69 -9.65
N LYS A 207 -32.18 4.37 -10.17
CA LYS A 207 -32.76 4.09 -11.49
C LYS A 207 -31.99 4.80 -12.60
N TYR A 208 -31.51 4.00 -13.55
CA TYR A 208 -30.71 4.43 -14.69
C TYR A 208 -31.56 4.29 -15.96
N PRO A 209 -31.98 5.40 -16.59
CA PRO A 209 -32.84 5.37 -17.77
C PRO A 209 -32.18 4.68 -18.96
N LEU A 210 -32.92 3.78 -19.62
CA LEU A 210 -32.53 3.22 -20.90
C LEU A 210 -32.69 4.30 -21.99
N VAL A 211 -31.73 4.37 -22.90
CA VAL A 211 -31.85 5.25 -24.08
C VAL A 211 -33.01 4.78 -24.96
N GLU A 212 -33.16 3.46 -25.10
CA GLU A 212 -34.26 2.82 -25.81
C GLU A 212 -34.96 1.83 -24.88
N PRO A 213 -36.25 2.05 -24.55
CA PRO A 213 -37.03 1.10 -23.77
C PRO A 213 -37.09 -0.29 -24.41
N VAL A 214 -37.08 -1.33 -23.58
CA VAL A 214 -37.13 -2.73 -24.01
C VAL A 214 -38.40 -3.37 -23.47
N THR A 215 -39.01 -4.28 -24.24
CA THR A 215 -40.15 -5.08 -23.76
C THR A 215 -39.67 -6.47 -23.40
N ILE A 216 -39.88 -6.86 -22.13
CA ILE A 216 -39.58 -8.20 -21.61
C ILE A 216 -40.90 -8.75 -21.05
N ASP A 217 -41.33 -9.92 -21.52
CA ASP A 217 -42.59 -10.57 -21.09
C ASP A 217 -43.82 -9.65 -21.09
N GLY A 218 -43.94 -8.81 -22.12
CA GLY A 218 -45.05 -7.86 -22.28
C GLY A 218 -44.98 -6.61 -21.38
N LYS A 219 -43.95 -6.47 -20.54
CA LYS A 219 -43.70 -5.28 -19.73
C LYS A 219 -42.67 -4.38 -20.39
N ARG A 220 -42.99 -3.10 -20.51
CA ARG A 220 -42.08 -2.07 -21.01
C ARG A 220 -41.14 -1.65 -19.88
N ILE A 221 -39.84 -1.88 -20.08
CA ILE A 221 -38.76 -1.51 -19.18
C ILE A 221 -38.11 -0.25 -19.73
N GLU A 222 -38.12 0.82 -18.95
CA GLU A 222 -37.57 2.13 -19.34
C GLU A 222 -36.31 2.51 -18.56
N HIS A 223 -35.98 1.76 -17.51
CA HIS A 223 -34.80 1.94 -16.70
C HIS A 223 -34.34 0.61 -16.12
N VAL A 224 -33.09 0.58 -15.68
CA VAL A 224 -32.55 -0.49 -14.82
C VAL A 224 -32.23 0.10 -13.45
N THR A 225 -32.26 -0.73 -12.41
CA THR A 225 -31.95 -0.28 -11.06
C THR A 225 -30.60 -0.83 -10.65
N VAL A 226 -29.61 0.04 -10.46
CA VAL A 226 -28.30 -0.32 -9.92
C VAL A 226 -28.29 -0.11 -8.41
N ALA A 227 -27.53 -0.92 -7.70
CA ALA A 227 -27.47 -0.82 -6.26
C ALA A 227 -26.01 -0.64 -5.79
N THR A 228 -25.78 0.35 -4.93
CA THR A 228 -24.42 0.81 -4.57
C THR A 228 -24.35 1.35 -3.15
N THR A 229 -23.19 1.22 -2.50
CA THR A 229 -22.84 1.92 -1.24
C THR A 229 -22.18 3.28 -1.49
N ARG A 230 -21.84 3.59 -2.75
CA ARG A 230 -21.10 4.80 -3.12
C ARG A 230 -21.79 5.55 -4.27
N PRO A 231 -22.94 6.21 -4.03
CA PRO A 231 -23.64 7.00 -5.03
C PRO A 231 -22.74 8.01 -5.74
N GLU A 232 -21.88 8.73 -5.04
CA GLU A 232 -20.99 9.76 -5.61
C GLU A 232 -20.08 9.24 -6.73
N THR A 233 -19.67 7.96 -6.67
CA THR A 233 -18.81 7.38 -7.71
C THR A 233 -19.53 7.20 -9.03
N MET A 234 -20.87 7.18 -9.05
CA MET A 234 -21.66 7.01 -10.28
C MET A 234 -21.29 7.99 -11.38
N LEU A 235 -20.80 9.19 -11.02
CA LEU A 235 -20.34 10.21 -11.96
C LEU A 235 -19.24 9.69 -12.91
N GLY A 236 -18.46 8.72 -12.45
CA GLY A 236 -17.40 8.05 -13.19
C GLY A 236 -17.82 6.75 -13.88
N ASP A 237 -19.12 6.39 -13.90
CA ASP A 237 -19.58 5.13 -14.49
C ASP A 237 -19.30 5.09 -16.00
N THR A 238 -18.82 3.94 -16.45
CA THR A 238 -18.49 3.70 -17.86
C THR A 238 -19.22 2.51 -18.46
N ALA A 239 -19.89 1.70 -17.63
CA ALA A 239 -20.83 0.66 -18.04
C ALA A 239 -21.76 0.30 -16.86
N VAL A 240 -22.81 -0.46 -17.17
CA VAL A 240 -23.55 -1.25 -16.18
C VAL A 240 -23.33 -2.72 -16.50
N ALA A 241 -22.85 -3.51 -15.55
CA ALA A 241 -22.65 -4.94 -15.74
C ALA A 241 -23.86 -5.75 -15.26
N MET A 242 -24.13 -6.87 -15.94
CA MET A 242 -25.13 -7.86 -15.58
C MET A 242 -24.55 -9.26 -15.73
N ASN A 243 -24.97 -10.19 -14.88
CA ASN A 243 -24.55 -11.58 -15.01
C ASN A 243 -25.12 -12.21 -16.30
N PRO A 244 -24.32 -12.88 -17.15
CA PRO A 244 -24.82 -13.55 -18.36
C PRO A 244 -25.92 -14.60 -18.10
N SER A 245 -25.96 -15.16 -16.89
CA SER A 245 -26.94 -16.17 -16.47
C SER A 245 -28.27 -15.54 -16.01
N ASP A 246 -28.37 -14.22 -15.89
CA ASP A 246 -29.63 -13.55 -15.58
C ASP A 246 -30.59 -13.71 -16.77
N PRO A 247 -31.84 -14.17 -16.58
CA PRO A 247 -32.80 -14.34 -17.67
C PRO A 247 -33.02 -13.07 -18.51
N ARG A 248 -32.88 -11.89 -17.90
CA ARG A 248 -33.05 -10.58 -18.55
C ARG A 248 -31.86 -10.21 -19.45
N ALA A 249 -30.71 -10.87 -19.29
CA ALA A 249 -29.47 -10.52 -20.00
C ALA A 249 -29.63 -10.58 -21.52
N SER A 250 -30.38 -11.57 -22.03
CA SER A 250 -30.64 -11.74 -23.46
C SER A 250 -31.33 -10.53 -24.12
N HIS A 251 -32.06 -9.72 -23.34
CA HIS A 251 -32.79 -8.54 -23.82
C HIS A 251 -32.05 -7.22 -23.56
N LEU A 252 -31.17 -7.18 -22.54
CA LEU A 252 -30.59 -5.95 -22.03
C LEU A 252 -29.10 -5.80 -22.33
N VAL A 253 -28.34 -6.89 -22.43
CA VAL A 253 -26.91 -6.81 -22.78
C VAL A 253 -26.75 -6.19 -24.16
N GLY A 254 -25.83 -5.21 -24.27
CA GLY A 254 -25.60 -4.42 -25.47
C GLY A 254 -26.52 -3.20 -25.62
N LYS A 255 -27.55 -3.04 -24.77
CA LYS A 255 -28.36 -1.82 -24.72
C LYS A 255 -27.58 -0.68 -24.07
N GLN A 256 -28.09 0.53 -24.28
CA GLN A 256 -27.45 1.77 -23.86
C GLN A 256 -28.31 2.42 -22.77
N ILE A 257 -27.63 2.97 -21.75
CA ILE A 257 -28.23 3.69 -20.63
C ILE A 257 -27.72 5.13 -20.68
N ARG A 258 -28.59 6.08 -20.32
CA ARG A 258 -28.18 7.45 -20.04
C ARG A 258 -27.87 7.56 -18.55
N LEU A 259 -26.62 7.87 -18.24
CA LEU A 259 -26.15 8.10 -16.89
C LEU A 259 -26.81 9.37 -16.32
N PRO A 260 -27.57 9.30 -15.22
CA PRO A 260 -28.17 10.49 -14.61
C PRO A 260 -27.13 11.51 -14.16
N ILE A 261 -27.48 12.79 -14.03
CA ILE A 261 -26.59 13.94 -13.71
C ILE A 261 -25.53 14.24 -14.79
N VAL A 262 -24.82 13.25 -15.29
CA VAL A 262 -23.71 13.42 -16.26
C VAL A 262 -24.20 13.43 -17.70
N GLY A 263 -25.28 12.70 -18.00
CA GLY A 263 -25.83 12.58 -19.35
C GLY A 263 -25.06 11.64 -20.30
N ARG A 264 -23.91 11.09 -19.86
CA ARG A 264 -23.08 10.13 -20.59
C ARG A 264 -23.90 8.91 -20.99
N ILE A 265 -23.69 8.41 -22.21
CA ILE A 265 -24.30 7.16 -22.65
C ILE A 265 -23.32 6.01 -22.41
N ILE A 266 -23.75 5.01 -21.64
CA ILE A 266 -22.93 3.87 -21.24
C ILE A 266 -23.60 2.54 -21.63
N PRO A 267 -22.82 1.51 -22.02
CA PRO A 267 -23.36 0.21 -22.40
C PRO A 267 -23.73 -0.65 -21.19
N ILE A 268 -24.69 -1.56 -21.39
CA ILE A 268 -24.89 -2.72 -20.51
C ILE A 268 -24.01 -3.87 -21.01
N ILE A 269 -23.12 -4.37 -20.16
CA ILE A 269 -22.17 -5.45 -20.47
C ILE A 269 -22.49 -6.73 -19.69
N ALA A 270 -22.03 -7.87 -20.19
CA ALA A 270 -22.19 -9.15 -19.53
C ALA A 270 -20.91 -9.54 -18.78
N ASP A 271 -20.96 -9.72 -17.47
CA ASP A 271 -19.82 -10.12 -16.65
C ASP A 271 -20.25 -11.05 -15.50
N GLU A 272 -19.57 -12.19 -15.36
CA GLU A 272 -19.88 -13.22 -14.37
C GLU A 272 -19.62 -12.78 -12.93
N HIS A 273 -18.86 -11.70 -12.71
CA HIS A 273 -18.62 -11.15 -11.38
C HIS A 273 -19.90 -10.60 -10.72
N VAL A 274 -20.91 -10.23 -11.53
CA VAL A 274 -22.16 -9.67 -11.00
C VAL A 274 -22.95 -10.76 -10.28
N VAL A 275 -23.30 -10.50 -9.03
CA VAL A 275 -24.09 -11.43 -8.20
C VAL A 275 -25.56 -11.43 -8.64
N LEU A 276 -26.14 -12.60 -8.84
CA LEU A 276 -27.56 -12.75 -9.16
C LEU A 276 -28.45 -12.37 -7.95
N PRO A 277 -29.60 -11.72 -8.19
CA PRO A 277 -30.51 -11.35 -7.11
C PRO A 277 -31.17 -12.61 -6.54
N ASN A 278 -31.05 -12.81 -5.23
CA ASN A 278 -31.74 -13.88 -4.50
C ASN A 278 -32.06 -13.44 -3.06
N PRO A 279 -33.30 -12.98 -2.79
CA PRO A 279 -33.72 -12.51 -1.46
C PRO A 279 -33.69 -13.57 -0.36
N GLU A 280 -33.76 -14.85 -0.74
CA GLU A 280 -33.76 -15.99 0.19
C GLU A 280 -32.36 -16.59 0.41
N SER A 281 -31.34 -16.06 -0.27
CA SER A 281 -29.96 -16.54 -0.13
C SER A 281 -29.40 -16.27 1.26
N GLU A 282 -28.50 -17.12 1.74
CA GLU A 282 -27.67 -16.80 2.92
C GLU A 282 -26.58 -15.78 2.59
N ASP A 283 -26.23 -15.61 1.31
CA ASP A 283 -25.30 -14.59 0.84
C ASP A 283 -25.96 -13.20 0.84
N GLU A 284 -25.52 -12.34 1.75
CA GLU A 284 -25.95 -10.95 1.86
C GLU A 284 -25.83 -10.20 0.53
N LYS A 285 -24.76 -10.42 -0.26
CA LYS A 285 -24.61 -9.73 -1.56
C LYS A 285 -25.76 -10.06 -2.51
N ALA A 286 -26.23 -11.30 -2.51
CA ALA A 286 -27.35 -11.72 -3.34
C ALA A 286 -28.69 -11.13 -2.87
N LYS A 287 -28.87 -10.89 -1.57
CA LYS A 287 -30.09 -10.24 -1.03
C LYS A 287 -30.21 -8.77 -1.45
N PHE A 288 -29.07 -8.07 -1.50
CA PHE A 288 -29.02 -6.65 -1.86
C PHE A 288 -28.89 -6.41 -3.37
N SER A 289 -28.43 -7.41 -4.13
CA SER A 289 -28.27 -7.30 -5.58
C SER A 289 -29.60 -7.09 -6.32
N THR A 290 -29.56 -6.27 -7.37
CA THR A 290 -30.64 -6.13 -8.37
C THR A 290 -30.37 -6.97 -9.63
N GLY A 291 -29.21 -7.64 -9.70
CA GLY A 291 -28.63 -8.23 -10.91
C GLY A 291 -27.92 -7.23 -11.82
N PHE A 292 -27.87 -5.95 -11.45
CA PHE A 292 -27.11 -4.91 -12.14
C PHE A 292 -26.08 -4.28 -11.20
N LEU A 293 -24.85 -4.14 -11.69
CA LEU A 293 -23.75 -3.49 -11.00
C LEU A 293 -23.31 -2.29 -11.82
N LYS A 294 -23.24 -1.10 -11.20
CA LYS A 294 -22.58 0.04 -11.84
C LYS A 294 -21.08 -0.22 -11.95
N VAL A 295 -20.43 0.18 -13.05
CA VAL A 295 -19.00 -0.08 -13.26
C VAL A 295 -18.23 1.24 -13.33
N THR A 296 -17.45 1.51 -12.28
CA THR A 296 -16.56 2.67 -12.08
C THR A 296 -15.09 2.26 -11.99
N PRO A 297 -14.42 1.99 -13.13
CA PRO A 297 -13.06 1.45 -13.11
C PRO A 297 -12.02 2.30 -12.37
N ALA A 298 -12.24 3.60 -12.24
CA ALA A 298 -11.27 4.50 -11.59
C ALA A 298 -11.42 4.60 -10.07
N HIS A 299 -12.44 3.98 -9.46
CA HIS A 299 -12.80 4.19 -8.03
C HIS A 299 -13.10 2.91 -7.26
N ASP A 300 -13.03 1.74 -7.89
CA ASP A 300 -13.24 0.45 -7.24
C ASP A 300 -12.39 -0.67 -7.88
N PRO A 301 -11.68 -1.50 -7.09
CA PRO A 301 -10.82 -2.58 -7.60
C PRO A 301 -11.52 -3.66 -8.43
N ASP A 302 -12.76 -4.03 -8.06
CA ASP A 302 -13.54 -5.04 -8.77
C ASP A 302 -14.05 -4.45 -10.10
N ASP A 303 -14.53 -3.21 -10.07
CA ASP A 303 -14.91 -2.46 -11.28
C ASP A 303 -13.72 -2.24 -12.21
N TRP A 304 -12.52 -2.00 -11.68
CA TRP A 304 -11.30 -1.93 -12.49
C TRP A 304 -11.04 -3.25 -13.22
N ALA A 305 -11.19 -4.37 -12.52
CA ALA A 305 -11.00 -5.69 -13.13
C ALA A 305 -12.03 -5.96 -14.23
N ILE A 306 -13.31 -5.59 -14.02
CA ILE A 306 -14.35 -5.63 -15.05
C ILE A 306 -13.96 -4.72 -16.22
N GLY A 307 -13.58 -3.47 -15.94
CA GLY A 307 -13.16 -2.50 -16.94
C GLY A 307 -12.01 -2.98 -17.80
N GLN A 308 -11.02 -3.66 -17.22
CA GLN A 308 -9.92 -4.28 -17.97
C GLN A 308 -10.39 -5.43 -18.87
N ARG A 309 -11.26 -6.32 -18.38
CA ARG A 309 -11.80 -7.44 -19.17
C ARG A 309 -12.58 -6.96 -20.39
N HIS A 310 -13.34 -5.87 -20.24
CA HIS A 310 -14.22 -5.34 -21.29
C HIS A 310 -13.64 -4.12 -22.03
N SER A 311 -12.39 -3.75 -21.75
CA SER A 311 -11.73 -2.59 -22.34
C SER A 311 -12.52 -1.27 -22.19
N LEU A 312 -13.11 -1.06 -21.01
CA LEU A 312 -13.88 0.14 -20.70
C LEU A 312 -12.97 1.36 -20.47
N PRO A 313 -13.45 2.58 -20.78
CA PRO A 313 -12.78 3.80 -20.37
C PRO A 313 -12.58 3.87 -18.84
N VAL A 314 -11.55 4.59 -18.40
CA VAL A 314 -11.27 4.78 -16.98
C VAL A 314 -11.35 6.27 -16.67
N ILE A 315 -12.41 6.69 -15.97
CA ILE A 315 -12.71 8.10 -15.71
C ILE A 315 -12.53 8.41 -14.22
N ASN A 316 -11.45 9.11 -13.89
CA ASN A 316 -11.24 9.61 -12.53
C ASN A 316 -12.00 10.93 -12.31
N ILE A 317 -12.90 10.93 -11.31
CA ILE A 317 -13.78 12.05 -10.95
C ILE A 317 -13.35 12.75 -9.65
N MET A 318 -12.25 12.30 -9.04
CA MET A 318 -11.77 12.82 -7.76
C MET A 318 -10.37 13.45 -7.89
N ALA A 319 -10.16 14.53 -7.16
CA ALA A 319 -8.86 15.10 -6.90
C ALA A 319 -8.09 14.29 -5.82
N PRO A 320 -6.77 14.49 -5.69
CA PRO A 320 -5.96 13.80 -4.69
C PRO A 320 -6.37 14.06 -3.23
N ASP A 321 -7.15 15.10 -2.94
CA ASP A 321 -7.70 15.36 -1.61
C ASP A 321 -9.08 14.69 -1.37
N GLY A 322 -9.61 13.97 -2.35
CA GLY A 322 -10.91 13.31 -2.29
C GLY A 322 -12.08 14.21 -2.70
N SER A 323 -11.85 15.46 -3.09
CA SER A 323 -12.90 16.33 -3.63
C SER A 323 -13.26 15.97 -5.07
N ILE A 324 -14.50 16.24 -5.48
CA ILE A 324 -14.94 16.00 -6.86
C ILE A 324 -14.24 16.98 -7.82
N SER A 325 -13.66 16.48 -8.91
CA SER A 325 -12.88 17.30 -9.84
C SER A 325 -12.89 16.79 -11.29
N ASP A 326 -12.95 17.74 -12.21
CA ASP A 326 -12.83 17.56 -13.67
C ASP A 326 -11.36 17.59 -14.16
N LYS A 327 -10.41 17.95 -13.29
CA LYS A 327 -9.00 18.17 -13.67
C LYS A 327 -8.16 16.89 -13.78
N TYR A 328 -8.66 15.76 -13.28
CA TYR A 328 -7.87 14.53 -13.09
C TYR A 328 -8.36 13.34 -13.93
N GLY A 329 -9.28 13.56 -14.86
CA GLY A 329 -9.75 12.53 -15.79
C GLY A 329 -11.19 12.69 -16.27
N TRP A 330 -11.99 13.54 -15.63
CA TRP A 330 -13.41 13.70 -15.95
C TRP A 330 -13.67 14.90 -16.88
N GLN A 331 -13.64 14.62 -18.19
CA GLN A 331 -13.69 15.66 -19.23
C GLN A 331 -15.11 16.06 -19.67
N ASP A 332 -16.11 15.24 -19.38
CA ASP A 332 -17.51 15.42 -19.78
C ASP A 332 -18.41 15.89 -18.63
N ALA A 333 -17.85 16.57 -17.62
CA ALA A 333 -18.60 17.28 -16.58
C ALA A 333 -19.22 18.60 -17.12
N THR A 334 -20.06 18.48 -18.16
CA THR A 334 -20.61 19.64 -18.88
C THR A 334 -21.98 20.07 -18.40
N GLU A 335 -22.78 19.13 -17.90
CA GLU A 335 -24.14 19.39 -17.41
C GLU A 335 -24.11 20.28 -16.14
N PRO A 336 -25.07 21.22 -15.99
CA PRO A 336 -25.13 22.10 -14.81
C PRO A 336 -25.14 21.34 -13.48
N GLU A 337 -25.88 20.24 -13.42
CA GLU A 337 -26.00 19.38 -12.25
C GLU A 337 -24.65 18.76 -11.87
N ALA A 338 -23.90 18.26 -12.86
CA ALA A 338 -22.56 17.71 -12.65
C ALA A 338 -21.56 18.79 -12.20
N ARG A 339 -21.64 19.99 -12.78
CA ARG A 339 -20.75 21.12 -12.42
C ARG A 339 -20.97 21.61 -10.99
N ASN A 340 -22.19 21.56 -10.49
CA ASN A 340 -22.51 21.95 -9.12
C ASN A 340 -21.83 21.07 -8.07
N LEU A 341 -21.42 19.85 -8.44
CA LEU A 341 -20.72 18.93 -7.54
C LEU A 341 -19.21 19.19 -7.48
N LEU A 342 -18.64 19.94 -8.43
CA LEU A 342 -17.19 20.19 -8.50
C LEU A 342 -16.71 20.95 -7.26
N GLY A 343 -15.67 20.43 -6.62
CA GLY A 343 -15.05 20.99 -5.41
C GLY A 343 -15.70 20.54 -4.10
N MET A 344 -16.83 19.83 -4.12
CA MET A 344 -17.42 19.23 -2.92
C MET A 344 -16.53 18.09 -2.41
N ASP A 345 -16.49 17.89 -1.10
CA ASP A 345 -15.96 16.65 -0.54
C ASP A 345 -16.82 15.45 -0.97
N ARG A 346 -16.22 14.27 -1.13
CA ARG A 346 -16.92 13.06 -1.60
C ARG A 346 -18.14 12.67 -0.76
N PHE A 347 -18.14 12.94 0.55
CA PHE A 347 -19.27 12.63 1.41
C PHE A 347 -20.40 13.65 1.22
N GLU A 348 -20.07 14.93 1.05
CA GLU A 348 -21.04 15.97 0.69
C GLU A 348 -21.64 15.72 -0.71
N ALA A 349 -20.79 15.34 -1.66
CA ALA A 349 -21.20 14.97 -3.01
C ALA A 349 -22.14 13.74 -3.00
N ARG A 350 -21.90 12.77 -2.11
CA ARG A 350 -22.80 11.62 -1.93
C ARG A 350 -24.20 12.07 -1.52
N GLU A 351 -24.30 12.94 -0.52
CA GLU A 351 -25.58 13.47 -0.07
C GLU A 351 -26.29 14.26 -1.17
N ALA A 352 -25.55 15.11 -1.89
CA ALA A 352 -26.08 15.91 -3.00
C ALA A 352 -26.59 15.03 -4.16
N VAL A 353 -25.85 13.97 -4.53
CA VAL A 353 -26.28 13.01 -5.56
C VAL A 353 -27.55 12.30 -5.12
N VAL A 354 -27.62 11.79 -3.89
CA VAL A 354 -28.80 11.08 -3.38
C VAL A 354 -30.03 12.00 -3.36
N GLU A 355 -29.86 13.25 -2.93
CA GLU A 355 -30.95 14.24 -2.92
C GLU A 355 -31.42 14.57 -4.32
N TRP A 356 -30.51 14.73 -5.29
CA TRP A 356 -30.89 14.93 -6.69
C TRP A 356 -31.71 13.75 -7.23
N PHE A 357 -31.29 12.51 -6.98
CA PHE A 357 -32.04 11.32 -7.39
C PHE A 357 -33.42 11.23 -6.73
N ARG A 358 -33.56 11.72 -5.49
CA ARG A 358 -34.85 11.81 -4.80
C ARG A 358 -35.77 12.83 -5.47
N GLN A 359 -35.25 14.02 -5.81
CA GLN A 359 -36.00 15.09 -6.47
C GLN A 359 -36.48 14.69 -7.86
N GLU A 360 -35.65 13.96 -8.61
CA GLU A 360 -35.98 13.47 -9.95
C GLU A 360 -36.78 12.15 -9.94
N ASN A 361 -37.18 11.65 -8.76
CA ASN A 361 -37.93 10.40 -8.60
C ASN A 361 -37.22 9.17 -9.22
N LEU A 362 -35.88 9.19 -9.21
CA LEU A 362 -35.00 8.12 -9.69
C LEU A 362 -34.41 7.28 -8.54
N LEU A 363 -34.60 7.69 -7.28
CA LEU A 363 -34.25 6.88 -6.12
C LEU A 363 -35.36 5.85 -5.85
N GLU A 364 -35.05 4.56 -6.00
CA GLU A 364 -36.04 3.48 -5.84
C GLU A 364 -36.22 3.06 -4.37
N ASP A 365 -35.12 2.87 -3.66
CA ASP A 365 -35.10 2.33 -2.30
C ASP A 365 -33.77 2.71 -1.60
N VAL A 366 -33.77 2.71 -0.28
CA VAL A 366 -32.59 2.89 0.57
C VAL A 366 -32.67 1.90 1.71
N ARG A 367 -31.65 1.06 1.86
CA ARG A 367 -31.59 0.04 2.90
C ARG A 367 -30.36 0.21 3.76
N ASP A 368 -30.49 -0.07 5.04
CA ASP A 368 -29.34 -0.07 5.95
C ASP A 368 -28.39 -1.22 5.60
N TYR A 369 -27.09 -0.91 5.59
CA TYR A 369 -26.06 -1.88 5.25
C TYR A 369 -24.77 -1.58 6.00
N ALA A 370 -24.32 -2.55 6.79
CA ALA A 370 -23.03 -2.51 7.45
C ALA A 370 -21.97 -3.15 6.56
N HIS A 371 -20.86 -2.46 6.32
CA HIS A 371 -19.79 -2.97 5.46
C HIS A 371 -18.41 -2.60 6.00
N GLU A 372 -17.40 -3.34 5.57
CA GLU A 372 -16.01 -3.04 5.93
C GLU A 372 -15.43 -1.97 5.00
N VAL A 373 -14.91 -0.92 5.61
CA VAL A 373 -14.24 0.19 4.92
C VAL A 373 -12.78 0.20 5.34
N GLY A 374 -11.88 0.27 4.36
CA GLY A 374 -10.45 0.43 4.61
C GLY A 374 -10.14 1.85 5.11
N HIS A 375 -9.35 1.94 6.16
CA HIS A 375 -8.86 3.17 6.74
C HIS A 375 -7.33 3.16 6.76
N SER A 376 -6.74 4.33 6.59
CA SER A 376 -5.30 4.50 6.77
C SER A 376 -4.94 4.20 8.22
N TYR A 377 -4.01 3.27 8.48
CA TYR A 377 -3.57 2.97 9.85
C TYR A 377 -2.97 4.20 10.57
N ARG A 378 -2.59 5.24 9.81
CA ARG A 378 -1.90 6.44 10.29
C ARG A 378 -2.82 7.64 10.45
N SER A 379 -3.61 7.95 9.41
CA SER A 379 -4.51 9.11 9.42
C SER A 379 -5.89 8.77 9.95
N HIS A 380 -6.25 7.48 9.96
CA HIS A 380 -7.57 6.95 10.32
C HIS A 380 -8.71 7.49 9.44
N VAL A 381 -8.38 8.04 8.27
CA VAL A 381 -9.36 8.48 7.27
C VAL A 381 -9.67 7.31 6.33
N PRO A 382 -10.93 7.15 5.87
CA PRO A 382 -11.28 6.17 4.84
C PRO A 382 -10.41 6.35 3.60
N ILE A 383 -9.79 5.26 3.14
CA ILE A 383 -8.97 5.27 1.93
C ILE A 383 -9.85 5.40 0.68
N GLU A 384 -9.25 5.90 -0.38
CA GLU A 384 -9.87 5.93 -1.70
C GLU A 384 -9.11 5.02 -2.66
N PRO A 385 -9.78 4.12 -3.40
CA PRO A 385 -9.20 3.54 -4.59
C PRO A 385 -8.98 4.67 -5.59
N TYR A 386 -7.74 5.06 -5.79
CA TYR A 386 -7.40 6.20 -6.65
C TYR A 386 -6.56 5.76 -7.83
N LEU A 387 -6.87 6.28 -9.01
CA LEU A 387 -6.10 5.98 -10.21
C LEU A 387 -4.81 6.80 -10.21
N SER A 388 -3.68 6.14 -9.98
CA SER A 388 -2.39 6.83 -9.84
C SER A 388 -1.28 6.19 -10.68
N ASP A 389 -0.44 7.05 -11.26
CA ASP A 389 0.82 6.63 -11.89
C ASP A 389 1.86 6.33 -10.81
N GLN A 390 2.19 5.06 -10.64
CA GLN A 390 3.16 4.64 -9.63
C GLN A 390 4.20 3.69 -10.22
N TRP A 391 5.30 3.55 -9.49
CA TRP A 391 6.33 2.55 -9.72
C TRP A 391 5.99 1.29 -8.95
N TYR A 392 6.04 0.16 -9.63
CA TYR A 392 5.73 -1.15 -9.08
C TYR A 392 6.93 -2.08 -9.22
N VAL A 393 7.01 -3.06 -8.32
CA VAL A 393 7.86 -4.24 -8.46
C VAL A 393 6.99 -5.43 -8.82
N ALA A 394 7.28 -6.06 -9.97
CA ALA A 394 6.62 -7.27 -10.43
C ALA A 394 7.11 -8.48 -9.62
N VAL A 395 6.41 -8.81 -8.53
CA VAL A 395 6.86 -9.78 -7.52
C VAL A 395 6.78 -11.24 -7.98
N LYS A 396 5.83 -11.56 -8.86
CA LYS A 396 5.63 -12.89 -9.45
C LYS A 396 6.23 -13.01 -10.86
N LYS A 397 6.87 -11.98 -11.40
CA LYS A 397 7.51 -12.06 -12.72
C LYS A 397 8.76 -12.97 -12.64
N PRO A 398 8.89 -13.99 -13.51
CA PRO A 398 10.10 -14.82 -13.57
C PRO A 398 11.36 -13.99 -13.90
N ILE A 399 12.47 -14.30 -13.24
CA ILE A 399 13.78 -13.68 -13.50
C ILE A 399 14.61 -14.64 -14.34
N GLU A 400 14.78 -14.34 -15.63
CA GLU A 400 15.34 -15.27 -16.62
C GLU A 400 16.74 -15.78 -16.25
N HIS A 401 17.66 -14.89 -15.91
CA HIS A 401 19.04 -15.26 -15.57
C HIS A 401 19.16 -16.04 -14.26
N LEU A 402 18.06 -16.19 -13.49
CA LEU A 402 18.00 -17.00 -12.28
C LEU A 402 17.44 -18.41 -12.54
N ALA A 403 16.91 -18.69 -13.73
CA ALA A 403 16.31 -19.97 -14.06
C ALA A 403 17.30 -21.14 -13.95
N GLU A 404 18.55 -20.96 -14.35
CA GLU A 404 19.59 -22.01 -14.24
C GLU A 404 19.87 -22.39 -12.79
N LYS A 405 19.80 -21.42 -11.87
CA LYS A 405 20.15 -21.62 -10.46
C LYS A 405 18.99 -22.11 -9.61
N PHE A 406 17.78 -21.63 -9.88
CA PHE A 406 16.59 -21.87 -9.05
C PHE A 406 15.51 -22.71 -9.76
N GLY A 407 15.69 -23.00 -11.04
CA GLY A 407 14.73 -23.70 -11.88
C GLY A 407 13.81 -22.76 -12.65
N SER A 408 13.06 -23.34 -13.58
CA SER A 408 11.99 -22.68 -14.33
C SER A 408 10.63 -23.32 -14.00
N GLY A 409 9.55 -22.58 -14.19
CA GLY A 409 8.19 -23.04 -13.91
C GLY A 409 7.68 -22.57 -12.55
N THR A 410 6.54 -23.11 -12.12
CA THR A 410 5.88 -22.74 -10.87
C THR A 410 6.19 -23.71 -9.74
N ILE A 411 6.10 -23.22 -8.50
CA ILE A 411 6.14 -24.04 -7.31
C ILE A 411 4.88 -24.92 -7.30
N GLN A 412 5.05 -26.23 -7.05
CA GLN A 412 3.96 -27.21 -7.08
C GLN A 412 2.77 -26.77 -6.20
N GLY A 413 1.58 -26.74 -6.79
CA GLY A 413 0.34 -26.35 -6.10
C GLY A 413 0.10 -24.84 -6.04
N THR A 414 0.93 -24.03 -6.70
CA THR A 414 0.81 -22.56 -6.72
C THR A 414 0.97 -22.01 -8.13
N ASP A 415 0.57 -20.76 -8.34
CA ASP A 415 0.84 -19.97 -9.53
C ASP A 415 2.18 -19.20 -9.47
N VAL A 416 2.96 -19.39 -8.40
CA VAL A 416 4.18 -18.61 -8.10
C VAL A 416 5.38 -19.21 -8.85
N PRO A 417 6.05 -18.46 -9.75
CA PRO A 417 7.26 -18.95 -10.41
C PRO A 417 8.42 -19.11 -9.44
N VAL A 418 9.15 -20.24 -9.52
CA VAL A 418 10.23 -20.57 -8.57
C VAL A 418 11.40 -19.57 -8.62
N ASN A 419 11.62 -18.95 -9.78
CA ASN A 419 12.63 -17.93 -10.04
C ASN A 419 12.08 -16.50 -10.03
N SER A 420 10.92 -16.25 -9.40
CA SER A 420 10.40 -14.90 -9.12
C SER A 420 10.81 -14.42 -7.71
N LEU A 421 10.64 -13.13 -7.39
CA LEU A 421 10.91 -12.64 -6.02
C LEU A 421 10.07 -13.38 -4.97
N ALA A 422 8.77 -13.58 -5.25
CA ALA A 422 7.88 -14.37 -4.40
C ALA A 422 8.35 -15.83 -4.28
N GLY A 423 8.78 -16.44 -5.39
CA GLY A 423 9.31 -17.81 -5.40
C GLY A 423 10.60 -17.97 -4.60
N LEU A 424 11.53 -17.02 -4.72
CA LEU A 424 12.78 -17.01 -3.96
C LEU A 424 12.56 -16.87 -2.45
N ALA A 425 11.46 -16.23 -2.03
CA ALA A 425 11.04 -16.13 -0.63
C ALA A 425 10.25 -17.36 -0.14
N LEU A 426 9.40 -17.95 -0.99
CA LEU A 426 8.55 -19.09 -0.65
C LEU A 426 9.33 -20.40 -0.62
N LYS A 427 10.23 -20.62 -1.58
CA LYS A 427 10.96 -21.89 -1.73
C LYS A 427 11.75 -22.30 -0.47
N PRO A 428 12.50 -21.39 0.21
CA PRO A 428 13.16 -21.70 1.47
C PRO A 428 12.23 -22.19 2.58
N LEU A 429 10.98 -21.70 2.62
CA LEU A 429 9.99 -22.18 3.58
C LEU A 429 9.61 -23.63 3.29
N LEU A 430 9.29 -23.92 2.02
CA LEU A 430 8.81 -25.23 1.59
C LEU A 430 9.88 -26.33 1.68
N ASP A 431 11.17 -25.99 1.54
CA ASP A 431 12.28 -26.94 1.70
C ASP A 431 12.96 -26.92 3.08
N GLY A 432 12.41 -26.18 4.04
CA GLY A 432 12.84 -26.21 5.45
C GLY A 432 14.11 -25.43 5.78
N ARG A 433 14.64 -24.63 4.82
CA ARG A 433 15.75 -23.68 5.05
C ARG A 433 15.30 -22.46 5.86
N LEU A 434 14.05 -22.03 5.72
CA LEU A 434 13.39 -21.03 6.55
C LEU A 434 12.46 -21.73 7.54
N ARG A 435 12.51 -21.33 8.81
CA ARG A 435 11.71 -21.92 9.88
C ARG A 435 11.04 -20.83 10.70
N PHE A 436 9.75 -21.00 10.99
CA PHE A 436 8.99 -20.12 11.86
C PHE A 436 8.86 -20.72 13.25
N ILE A 437 8.95 -19.87 14.26
CA ILE A 437 8.69 -20.22 15.65
C ILE A 437 7.73 -19.18 16.22
N PRO A 438 6.51 -19.57 16.64
CA PRO A 438 5.84 -20.85 16.42
C PRO A 438 5.59 -21.23 14.94
N GLU A 439 5.56 -22.53 14.66
CA GLU A 439 5.42 -23.08 13.30
C GLU A 439 4.12 -22.65 12.59
N ARG A 440 3.04 -22.41 13.35
CA ARG A 440 1.75 -21.96 12.79
C ARG A 440 1.86 -20.72 11.89
N TYR A 441 2.83 -19.84 12.14
CA TYR A 441 3.01 -18.61 11.34
C TYR A 441 3.57 -18.89 9.93
N ALA A 442 4.15 -20.06 9.69
CA ALA A 442 4.60 -20.48 8.37
C ALA A 442 3.44 -20.48 7.35
N LYS A 443 2.26 -20.96 7.76
CA LYS A 443 1.09 -21.03 6.89
C LYS A 443 0.62 -19.63 6.47
N THR A 444 0.57 -18.69 7.41
CA THR A 444 0.22 -17.29 7.12
C THR A 444 1.21 -16.66 6.14
N TYR A 445 2.52 -16.86 6.35
CA TYR A 445 3.55 -16.35 5.45
C TYR A 445 3.44 -16.97 4.04
N GLN A 446 3.18 -18.28 3.95
CA GLN A 446 2.96 -18.97 2.68
C GLN A 446 1.75 -18.40 1.94
N THR A 447 0.58 -18.35 2.59
CA THR A 447 -0.65 -17.83 1.98
C THR A 447 -0.48 -16.37 1.54
N TRP A 448 0.25 -15.56 2.29
CA TRP A 448 0.57 -14.19 1.89
C TRP A 448 1.40 -14.14 0.60
N LEU A 449 2.50 -14.91 0.50
CA LEU A 449 3.33 -14.96 -0.72
C LEU A 449 2.59 -15.52 -1.94
N GLU A 450 1.70 -16.49 -1.73
CA GLU A 450 0.86 -17.08 -2.79
C GLU A 450 -0.15 -16.08 -3.35
N ASN A 451 -0.61 -15.10 -2.57
CA ASN A 451 -1.61 -14.12 -2.99
C ASN A 451 -1.01 -12.73 -3.28
N LEU A 452 0.32 -12.61 -3.28
CA LEU A 452 0.98 -11.32 -3.44
C LEU A 452 0.67 -10.68 -4.80
N ARG A 453 0.31 -9.39 -4.76
CA ARG A 453 0.17 -8.52 -5.94
C ARG A 453 1.46 -7.71 -6.14
N ASP A 454 1.65 -7.15 -7.33
CA ASP A 454 2.83 -6.31 -7.59
C ASP A 454 2.89 -5.13 -6.62
N TRP A 455 4.07 -4.90 -6.07
CA TRP A 455 4.25 -4.03 -4.92
C TRP A 455 4.43 -2.57 -5.37
N PRO A 456 3.55 -1.62 -4.96
CA PRO A 456 3.78 -0.19 -5.21
C PRO A 456 4.94 0.32 -4.34
N ILE A 457 6.01 0.80 -4.99
CA ILE A 457 7.26 1.25 -4.32
C ILE A 457 7.47 2.76 -4.35
N SER A 458 6.70 3.52 -5.13
CA SER A 458 6.73 4.98 -5.07
C SER A 458 5.77 5.54 -4.04
N ARG A 459 6.14 6.71 -3.49
CA ARG A 459 5.39 7.48 -2.50
C ARG A 459 5.60 8.97 -2.76
N GLN A 460 4.58 9.79 -2.53
CA GLN A 460 4.62 11.25 -2.73
C GLN A 460 5.06 11.97 -1.45
N LEU A 461 6.18 11.54 -0.88
CA LEU A 461 6.71 12.03 0.40
C LEU A 461 7.93 12.93 0.20
N TRP A 462 8.17 13.81 1.18
CA TRP A 462 9.39 14.63 1.20
C TRP A 462 10.54 13.92 1.91
N TRP A 463 10.21 13.02 2.86
CA TRP A 463 11.15 12.20 3.62
C TRP A 463 11.21 10.75 3.11
N GLY A 464 12.41 10.28 2.77
CA GLY A 464 12.66 8.94 2.25
C GLY A 464 13.70 8.92 1.12
N HIS A 465 13.98 7.73 0.60
CA HIS A 465 14.89 7.59 -0.53
C HIS A 465 14.25 8.14 -1.82
N ARG A 466 14.97 9.02 -2.51
CA ARG A 466 14.57 9.47 -3.85
C ARG A 466 14.78 8.33 -4.85
N ILE A 467 13.73 7.95 -5.56
CA ILE A 467 13.81 6.99 -6.66
C ILE A 467 14.79 7.52 -7.72
N PRO A 468 15.85 6.77 -8.07
CA PRO A 468 16.90 7.22 -8.98
C PRO A 468 16.49 7.00 -10.44
N VAL A 469 15.45 7.71 -10.88
CA VAL A 469 14.97 7.68 -12.27
C VAL A 469 15.02 9.07 -12.87
N TRP A 470 15.51 9.16 -14.11
CA TRP A 470 15.47 10.37 -14.92
C TRP A 470 14.48 10.18 -16.07
N SER A 471 13.82 11.26 -16.47
CA SER A 471 12.84 11.22 -17.57
C SER A 471 13.13 12.33 -18.58
N LYS A 472 12.91 12.04 -19.86
CA LYS A 472 12.97 13.03 -20.94
C LYS A 472 11.63 13.07 -21.67
N PRO A 473 10.93 14.21 -21.67
CA PRO A 473 9.69 14.36 -22.44
C PRO A 473 9.92 14.19 -23.94
N GLY A 474 9.01 13.50 -24.64
CA GLY A 474 8.90 13.57 -26.11
C GLY A 474 9.86 12.71 -26.95
N GLN A 475 10.56 11.73 -26.39
CA GLN A 475 11.33 10.75 -27.18
C GLN A 475 10.93 9.31 -26.85
N ARG A 476 10.38 8.59 -27.83
CA ARG A 476 10.43 7.12 -27.87
C ARG A 476 11.74 6.72 -28.55
N GLY A 477 12.58 5.97 -27.86
CA GLY A 477 13.82 5.40 -28.40
C GLY A 477 15.07 6.06 -27.82
N GLY A 478 15.93 5.25 -27.19
CA GLY A 478 17.19 5.64 -26.56
C GLY A 478 18.28 6.05 -27.55
N ALA A 479 18.06 7.11 -28.31
CA ALA A 479 19.13 7.70 -29.12
C ALA A 479 20.06 8.55 -28.22
N ASN A 480 21.33 8.15 -28.16
CA ASN A 480 22.45 8.80 -27.44
C ASN A 480 22.40 8.75 -25.90
N LEU A 481 22.04 7.62 -25.31
CA LEU A 481 22.24 7.42 -23.86
C LEU A 481 23.64 6.83 -23.58
N PRO A 482 24.34 7.28 -22.52
CA PRO A 482 25.62 6.70 -22.09
C PRO A 482 25.52 5.18 -21.89
N ALA A 483 26.64 4.48 -22.06
CA ALA A 483 26.72 3.05 -21.75
C ALA A 483 26.33 2.81 -20.28
N GLY A 484 25.43 1.84 -20.04
CA GLY A 484 24.92 1.49 -18.71
C GLY A 484 23.58 2.13 -18.33
N VAL A 485 23.00 2.98 -19.18
CA VAL A 485 21.64 3.51 -18.99
C VAL A 485 20.61 2.50 -19.48
N HIS A 486 19.70 2.10 -18.59
CA HIS A 486 18.61 1.18 -18.91
C HIS A 486 17.35 1.98 -19.22
N VAL A 487 16.67 1.65 -20.33
CA VAL A 487 15.48 2.37 -20.74
C VAL A 487 14.22 1.55 -20.46
N VAL A 488 13.29 2.14 -19.73
CA VAL A 488 11.92 1.63 -19.60
C VAL A 488 10.97 2.60 -20.30
N PRO A 489 10.25 2.17 -21.34
CA PRO A 489 9.19 2.98 -21.91
C PRO A 489 8.03 3.07 -20.91
N GLY A 490 7.46 4.25 -20.75
CA GLY A 490 6.16 4.40 -20.08
C GLY A 490 5.29 5.42 -20.79
N ASN A 491 4.01 5.40 -20.46
CA ASN A 491 3.07 6.45 -20.85
C ASN A 491 2.74 7.24 -19.58
N THR A 492 2.80 8.56 -19.68
CA THR A 492 2.28 9.50 -18.68
C THR A 492 1.10 10.24 -19.27
N ASP A 493 0.35 10.98 -18.45
CA ASP A 493 -0.76 11.82 -18.92
C ASP A 493 -0.29 12.88 -19.96
N ASP A 494 0.98 13.28 -19.93
CA ASP A 494 1.62 14.19 -20.91
C ASP A 494 2.15 13.47 -22.18
N GLY A 495 1.87 12.18 -22.35
CA GLY A 495 2.30 11.36 -23.48
C GLY A 495 3.41 10.34 -23.16
N PRO A 496 4.00 9.70 -24.18
CA PRO A 496 5.03 8.68 -23.99
C PRO A 496 6.34 9.28 -23.47
N VAL A 497 6.89 8.66 -22.42
CA VAL A 497 8.13 9.06 -21.74
C VAL A 497 9.11 7.89 -21.74
N VAL A 498 10.39 8.19 -21.97
CA VAL A 498 11.49 7.25 -21.74
C VAL A 498 12.07 7.53 -20.36
N PHE A 499 12.03 6.52 -19.49
CA PHE A 499 12.74 6.51 -18.22
C PHE A 499 14.12 5.91 -18.43
N ALA A 500 15.12 6.55 -17.84
CA ALA A 500 16.54 6.23 -17.96
C ALA A 500 17.19 6.10 -16.57
#